data_AF-A0A9P3F124-F1
#
_entry.id   AF-A0A9P3F124-F1
#
_cell.length_a   1.000
_cell.length_b   1.000
_cell.length_c   1.000
_cell.angle_alpha   90.00
_cell.angle_beta   90.00
_cell.angle_gamma   90.00
#
_symmetry.space_group_name_H-M   'P 1'
#
loop_
_entity.id
_entity.type
_entity.pdbx_description
1 polymer ?
#
loop_
_entity_poly.entity_id
_entity_poly.type
_entity_poly.pdbx_seq_one_letter_code
_entity_poly.pdbx_strand_id
1 'polypeptide(L)'
;MSHPPPASLQAACAHPDSLFTLSEEDLLRLVYKEFPQEIDRLKRAYSLRPRRPSTPPNTRSPSYILYQKDYDEVNRTLVALLTLRWIHTGQYETLVGSQSPECRLSISSFEWIRKFFAQVIKSPNDLYILITSVVINDLGKDPQLATDCCALTGKDISTLNHDAVLLNACTAAPSLIPALARFSAPEDRDNLISGIEIGASFNFGQLAQAENAPACLSVFQTMKAPRHHHNFQLHFMEQLLDVAGAAGHLDWTCSKTLIQPVFNAYCDVYDACEGVMAGTLDVRSGYDLVLARRADRLHGTGFRLLHVEEDREDRALMRVLCMGGVTSLDTAQRYEAAWRTLSNATREALVNGLNVVGSKDQPAVQPTYMPALLGSVHDDQRALTCVLEYLARVLGAPKNLRDSTPVVVERSVLGVLKQYFENGDFDPTILERVDVPDAVVAL
;
A
#
# COMPACT_ATOMS: atom_id res chain seq x y z
N MET A 1 33.42 -9.00 22.12
CA MET A 1 33.79 -10.17 21.29
C MET A 1 32.85 -10.16 20.10
N SER A 2 33.37 -9.97 18.88
CA SER A 2 32.55 -9.98 17.66
C SER A 2 32.19 -11.42 17.33
N HIS A 3 30.90 -11.76 17.37
CA HIS A 3 30.43 -13.04 16.82
C HIS A 3 30.78 -13.11 15.33
N PRO A 4 31.21 -14.26 14.81
CA PRO A 4 31.38 -14.43 13.37
C PRO A 4 30.04 -14.13 12.66
N PRO A 5 30.06 -13.46 11.49
CA PRO A 5 28.83 -13.16 10.77
C PRO A 5 28.09 -14.45 10.42
N PRO A 6 26.74 -14.46 10.49
CA PRO A 6 25.95 -15.66 10.26
C PRO A 6 26.17 -16.20 8.84
N ALA A 7 26.12 -17.52 8.69
CA ALA A 7 26.40 -18.20 7.42
C ALA A 7 25.34 -17.89 6.33
N SER A 8 24.07 -17.76 6.75
CA SER A 8 22.91 -17.38 5.92
C SER A 8 21.93 -16.52 6.72
N LEU A 9 21.06 -15.78 6.03
CA LEU A 9 20.03 -14.97 6.66
C LEU A 9 18.99 -15.84 7.39
N GLN A 10 18.64 -16.99 6.80
CA GLN A 10 17.73 -17.96 7.41
C GLN A 10 18.25 -18.45 8.78
N ALA A 11 19.54 -18.77 8.87
CA ALA A 11 20.15 -19.15 10.14
C ALA A 11 20.19 -17.98 11.14
N ALA A 12 20.40 -16.75 10.66
CA ALA A 12 20.40 -15.55 11.50
C ALA A 12 19.02 -15.26 12.12
N CYS A 13 17.93 -15.65 11.44
CA CYS A 13 16.57 -15.48 11.98
C CYS A 13 16.31 -16.31 13.24
N ALA A 14 17.13 -17.33 13.54
CA ALA A 14 17.08 -18.06 14.80
C ALA A 14 17.56 -17.23 16.00
N HIS A 15 18.29 -16.15 15.75
CA HIS A 15 18.84 -15.25 16.75
C HIS A 15 18.58 -13.79 16.37
N PRO A 16 17.30 -13.34 16.40
CA PRO A 16 16.90 -12.02 15.92
C PRO A 16 17.66 -10.86 16.58
N ASP A 17 17.98 -10.96 17.87
CA ASP A 17 18.78 -9.96 18.58
C ASP A 17 20.20 -9.85 18.01
N SER A 18 20.79 -10.96 17.60
CA SER A 18 22.11 -10.95 16.94
C SER A 18 22.03 -10.45 15.50
N LEU A 19 20.97 -10.80 14.77
CA LEU A 19 20.73 -10.31 13.41
C LEU A 19 20.56 -8.79 13.38
N PHE A 20 19.72 -8.24 14.26
CA PHE A 20 19.38 -6.82 14.23
C PHE A 20 20.39 -5.91 14.95
N THR A 21 21.41 -6.48 15.60
CA THR A 21 22.55 -5.73 16.14
C THR A 21 23.72 -5.59 15.16
N LEU A 22 23.71 -6.29 14.02
CA LEU A 22 24.66 -6.08 12.92
C LEU A 22 24.72 -4.59 12.52
N SER A 23 25.80 -4.11 11.90
CA SER A 23 25.76 -2.77 11.29
C SER A 23 24.69 -2.74 10.18
N GLU A 24 24.14 -1.56 9.87
CA GLU A 24 23.14 -1.46 8.78
C GLU A 24 23.73 -1.98 7.46
N GLU A 25 24.97 -1.62 7.16
CA GLU A 25 25.68 -2.11 5.97
C GLU A 25 25.84 -3.64 5.96
N ASP A 26 26.21 -4.26 7.08
CA ASP A 26 26.34 -5.73 7.15
C ASP A 26 24.98 -6.44 7.01
N LEU A 27 23.92 -5.88 7.62
CA LEU A 27 22.56 -6.40 7.47
C LEU A 27 22.11 -6.33 6.00
N LEU A 28 22.29 -5.19 5.34
CA LEU A 28 21.94 -5.01 3.93
C LEU A 28 22.72 -5.97 3.01
N ARG A 29 24.02 -6.14 3.26
CA ARG A 29 24.86 -7.10 2.52
C ARG A 29 24.44 -8.55 2.76
N LEU A 30 24.04 -8.91 3.98
CA LEU A 30 23.53 -10.24 4.31
C LEU A 30 22.22 -10.53 3.56
N VAL A 31 21.29 -9.57 3.55
CA VAL A 31 20.04 -9.68 2.78
C VAL A 31 20.33 -9.80 1.29
N TYR A 32 21.23 -8.97 0.74
CA TYR A 32 21.61 -9.04 -0.67
C TYR A 32 22.24 -10.38 -1.06
N LYS A 33 23.07 -10.95 -0.18
CA LYS A 33 23.65 -12.29 -0.38
C LYS A 33 22.58 -13.38 -0.43
N GLU A 34 21.50 -13.23 0.34
CA GLU A 34 20.38 -14.18 0.35
C GLU A 34 19.48 -14.01 -0.88
N PHE A 35 19.18 -12.77 -1.29
CA PHE A 35 18.21 -12.46 -2.35
C PHE A 35 18.79 -11.63 -3.52
N PRO A 36 19.90 -12.06 -4.15
CA PRO A 36 20.57 -11.21 -5.15
C PRO A 36 19.70 -11.00 -6.38
N GLN A 37 18.96 -12.02 -6.83
CA GLN A 37 18.17 -11.97 -8.05
C GLN A 37 16.91 -11.12 -7.88
N GLU A 38 16.24 -11.25 -6.74
CA GLU A 38 15.07 -10.48 -6.38
C GLU A 38 15.42 -8.99 -6.25
N ILE A 39 16.48 -8.65 -5.50
CA ILE A 39 16.89 -7.25 -5.34
C ILE A 39 17.38 -6.66 -6.66
N ASP A 40 18.07 -7.45 -7.51
CA ASP A 40 18.49 -6.98 -8.83
C ASP A 40 17.31 -6.71 -9.77
N ARG A 41 16.18 -7.43 -9.64
CA ARG A 41 14.94 -7.14 -10.39
C ARG A 41 14.33 -5.80 -10.01
N LEU A 42 14.35 -5.44 -8.73
CA LEU A 42 13.80 -4.16 -8.24
C LEU A 42 14.46 -2.92 -8.87
N LYS A 43 15.67 -3.05 -9.43
CA LYS A 43 16.31 -1.98 -10.21
C LYS A 43 15.51 -1.54 -11.44
N ARG A 44 14.60 -2.38 -11.94
CA ARG A 44 13.70 -2.10 -13.08
C ARG A 44 12.27 -1.78 -12.66
N ALA A 45 11.93 -2.01 -11.40
CA ALA A 45 10.60 -1.69 -10.88
C ALA A 45 10.40 -0.17 -10.90
N TYR A 46 9.19 0.26 -11.25
CA TYR A 46 8.87 1.68 -11.28
C TYR A 46 8.53 2.20 -9.88
N SER A 47 8.84 3.47 -9.63
CA SER A 47 8.46 4.21 -8.43
C SER A 47 7.63 5.42 -8.83
N LEU A 48 6.78 5.90 -7.91
CA LEU A 48 6.16 7.22 -8.03
C LEU A 48 7.00 8.23 -7.28
N ARG A 49 7.35 9.33 -7.94
CA ARG A 49 8.07 10.44 -7.32
C ARG A 49 7.12 11.60 -7.00
N PRO A 50 7.26 12.24 -5.84
CA PRO A 50 6.48 13.43 -5.55
C PRO A 50 6.87 14.56 -6.51
N ARG A 51 5.89 15.40 -6.87
CA ARG A 51 6.08 16.57 -7.74
C ARG A 51 7.19 17.52 -7.25
N ARG A 52 7.38 17.59 -5.93
CA ARG A 52 8.44 18.38 -5.27
C ARG A 52 9.22 17.48 -4.31
N PRO A 53 10.31 16.82 -4.77
CA PRO A 53 11.12 15.99 -3.89
C PRO A 53 11.87 16.85 -2.87
N SER A 54 12.03 16.32 -1.65
CA SER A 54 12.93 16.90 -0.66
C SER A 54 14.39 16.68 -1.06
N THR A 55 15.29 17.52 -0.55
CA THR A 55 16.74 17.27 -0.65
C THR A 55 17.06 15.92 0.02
N PRO A 56 17.73 14.99 -0.68
CA PRO A 56 18.08 13.69 -0.11
C PRO A 56 19.12 13.86 1.02
N PRO A 57 19.20 12.89 1.97
CA PRO A 57 20.25 12.87 2.97
C PRO A 57 21.66 12.85 2.37
N ASN A 58 22.64 13.42 3.08
CA ASN A 58 24.05 13.43 2.67
C ASN A 58 24.80 12.10 2.94
N THR A 59 24.10 11.07 3.41
CA THR A 59 24.66 9.74 3.68
C THR A 59 24.49 8.83 2.46
N ARG A 60 25.09 7.63 2.48
CA ARG A 60 24.89 6.65 1.40
C ARG A 60 23.54 5.96 1.59
N SER A 61 22.74 5.88 0.52
CA SER A 61 21.52 5.09 0.51
C SER A 61 21.81 3.58 0.54
N PRO A 62 20.83 2.73 0.89
CA PRO A 62 20.98 1.28 0.82
C PRO A 62 21.43 0.75 -0.54
N SER A 63 20.82 1.25 -1.63
CA SER A 63 21.24 0.87 -2.98
C SER A 63 22.62 1.40 -3.35
N TYR A 64 23.01 2.59 -2.87
CA TYR A 64 24.37 3.09 -3.05
C TYR A 64 25.41 2.21 -2.33
N ILE A 65 25.09 1.70 -1.13
CA ILE A 65 25.94 0.75 -0.40
C ILE A 65 26.17 -0.52 -1.24
N LEU A 66 25.12 -1.07 -1.87
CA LEU A 66 25.19 -2.32 -2.64
C LEU A 66 25.78 -2.14 -4.04
N TYR A 67 25.43 -1.05 -4.74
CA TYR A 67 25.65 -0.89 -6.18
C TYR A 67 26.46 0.34 -6.57
N GLN A 68 26.81 1.22 -5.62
CA GLN A 68 27.38 2.55 -5.89
C GLN A 68 26.50 3.41 -6.82
N LYS A 69 25.18 3.15 -6.81
CA LYS A 69 24.17 3.87 -7.58
C LYS A 69 22.80 3.75 -6.89
N ASP A 70 22.03 4.83 -6.96
CA ASP A 70 20.67 4.87 -6.42
C ASP A 70 19.65 4.18 -7.32
N TYR A 71 18.82 3.34 -6.71
CA TYR A 71 17.63 2.72 -7.29
C TYR A 71 16.45 2.85 -6.33
N ASP A 72 15.34 3.42 -6.80
CA ASP A 72 14.24 3.83 -5.92
C ASP A 72 13.59 2.66 -5.19
N GLU A 73 13.12 1.64 -5.92
CA GLU A 73 12.43 0.49 -5.31
C GLU A 73 13.40 -0.35 -4.45
N VAL A 74 14.68 -0.44 -4.82
CA VAL A 74 15.69 -1.05 -3.94
C VAL A 74 15.80 -0.27 -2.62
N ASN A 75 15.87 1.06 -2.66
CA ASN A 75 15.93 1.88 -1.45
C ASN A 75 14.65 1.73 -0.62
N ARG A 76 13.46 1.68 -1.24
CA ARG A 76 12.19 1.50 -0.54
C ARG A 76 12.14 0.16 0.21
N THR A 77 12.42 -0.93 -0.49
CA THR A 77 12.43 -2.29 0.09
C THR A 77 13.46 -2.43 1.21
N LEU A 78 14.68 -1.90 1.02
CA LEU A 78 15.73 -2.03 2.03
C LEU A 78 15.46 -1.13 3.26
N VAL A 79 14.80 0.02 3.10
CA VAL A 79 14.36 0.85 4.24
C VAL A 79 13.20 0.21 5.00
N ALA A 80 12.31 -0.53 4.32
CA ALA A 80 11.31 -1.37 4.99
C ALA A 80 12.00 -2.40 5.93
N LEU A 81 13.07 -3.05 5.46
CA LEU A 81 13.86 -3.97 6.29
C LEU A 81 14.62 -3.28 7.43
N LEU A 82 15.19 -2.09 7.20
CA LEU A 82 15.80 -1.30 8.27
C LEU A 82 14.75 -0.86 9.29
N THR A 83 13.51 -0.60 8.87
CA THR A 83 12.41 -0.30 9.79
C THR A 83 12.08 -1.49 10.68
N LEU A 84 12.06 -2.72 10.14
CA LEU A 84 11.90 -3.94 10.95
C LEU A 84 12.97 -4.03 12.05
N ARG A 85 14.23 -3.70 11.71
CA ARG A 85 15.31 -3.59 12.69
C ARG A 85 15.02 -2.52 13.74
N TRP A 86 14.63 -1.31 13.34
CA TRP A 86 14.37 -0.21 14.28
C TRP A 86 13.22 -0.53 15.25
N ILE A 87 12.16 -1.18 14.76
CA ILE A 87 11.06 -1.69 15.59
C ILE A 87 11.59 -2.73 16.58
N HIS A 88 12.30 -3.76 16.11
CA HIS A 88 12.83 -4.82 16.96
C HIS A 88 13.74 -4.27 18.08
N THR A 89 14.64 -3.36 17.72
CA THR A 89 15.64 -2.79 18.63
C THR A 89 15.15 -1.58 19.43
N GLY A 90 13.89 -1.16 19.25
CA GLY A 90 13.32 -0.03 20.00
C GLY A 90 13.88 1.35 19.62
N GLN A 91 14.38 1.51 18.39
CA GLN A 91 14.97 2.76 17.90
C GLN A 91 13.91 3.76 17.42
N TYR A 92 13.05 4.22 18.33
CA TYR A 92 11.99 5.18 18.04
C TYR A 92 12.50 6.48 17.39
N GLU A 93 13.53 7.10 17.98
CA GLU A 93 14.06 8.39 17.50
C GLU A 93 14.62 8.29 16.07
N THR A 94 15.24 7.16 15.72
CA THR A 94 15.68 6.89 14.34
C THR A 94 14.47 6.79 13.41
N LEU A 95 13.46 6.00 13.79
CA LEU A 95 12.28 5.76 12.96
C LEU A 95 11.56 7.06 12.61
N VAL A 96 11.44 8.00 13.56
CA VAL A 96 10.70 9.26 13.38
C VAL A 96 11.59 10.45 12.94
N GLY A 97 12.87 10.22 12.68
CA GLY A 97 13.90 11.27 12.60
C GLY A 97 13.57 12.46 11.70
N SER A 98 13.02 12.23 10.50
CA SER A 98 12.64 13.29 9.55
C SER A 98 11.14 13.61 9.55
N GLN A 99 10.34 13.01 10.43
CA GLN A 99 8.89 13.24 10.44
C GLN A 99 8.55 14.61 11.02
N SER A 100 7.59 15.30 10.40
CA SER A 100 7.13 16.60 10.90
C SER A 100 6.53 16.44 12.31
N PRO A 101 6.77 17.37 13.25
CA PRO A 101 6.26 17.25 14.62
C PRO A 101 4.74 17.07 14.71
N GLU A 102 3.99 17.68 13.79
CA GLU A 102 2.53 17.72 13.79
C GLU A 102 1.91 16.36 13.41
N CYS A 103 2.62 15.58 12.59
CA CYS A 103 2.15 14.28 12.11
C CYS A 103 2.98 13.11 12.66
N ARG A 104 4.00 13.39 13.48
CA ARG A 104 4.96 12.39 13.98
C ARG A 104 4.24 11.22 14.63
N LEU A 105 4.65 10.00 14.26
CA LEU A 105 4.21 8.77 14.93
C LEU A 105 4.53 8.87 16.42
N SER A 106 3.52 8.70 17.27
CA SER A 106 3.70 8.76 18.71
C SER A 106 4.48 7.56 19.24
N ILE A 107 5.14 7.73 20.38
CA ILE A 107 5.81 6.63 21.08
C ILE A 107 4.83 5.50 21.44
N SER A 108 3.59 5.83 21.81
CA SER A 108 2.56 4.85 22.13
C SER A 108 2.19 3.98 20.92
N SER A 109 2.07 4.59 19.73
CA SER A 109 1.84 3.86 18.49
C SER A 109 3.06 3.01 18.10
N PHE A 110 4.27 3.52 18.30
CA PHE A 110 5.48 2.74 18.08
C PHE A 110 5.55 1.51 19.00
N GLU A 111 5.27 1.65 20.29
CA GLU A 111 5.23 0.52 21.24
C GLU A 111 4.11 -0.47 20.91
N TRP A 112 2.97 0.01 20.37
CA TRP A 112 1.93 -0.87 19.85
C TRP A 112 2.48 -1.75 18.71
N ILE A 113 3.20 -1.15 17.74
CA ILE A 113 3.79 -1.88 16.61
C ILE A 113 4.79 -2.92 17.14
N ARG A 114 5.67 -2.54 18.06
CA ARG A 114 6.65 -3.45 18.67
C ARG A 114 5.98 -4.64 19.33
N LYS A 115 4.94 -4.38 20.13
CA LYS A 115 4.18 -5.43 20.80
C LYS A 115 3.48 -6.34 19.81
N PHE A 116 2.84 -5.78 18.78
CA PHE A 116 2.20 -6.53 17.71
C PHE A 116 3.21 -7.44 17.00
N PHE A 117 4.37 -6.92 16.60
CA PHE A 117 5.41 -7.68 15.92
C PHE A 117 5.95 -8.83 16.79
N ALA A 118 6.24 -8.56 18.07
CA ALA A 118 6.69 -9.58 19.01
C ALA A 118 5.60 -10.63 19.32
N GLN A 119 4.32 -10.28 19.16
CA GLN A 119 3.21 -11.21 19.34
C GLN A 119 3.02 -12.12 18.13
N VAL A 120 3.22 -11.62 16.92
CA VAL A 120 3.01 -12.40 15.69
C VAL A 120 4.23 -13.24 15.34
N ILE A 121 5.45 -12.71 15.48
CA ILE A 121 6.68 -13.48 15.20
C ILE A 121 6.90 -14.49 16.34
N LYS A 122 6.49 -15.75 16.14
CA LYS A 122 6.62 -16.83 17.14
C LYS A 122 7.81 -17.73 16.91
N SER A 123 8.33 -17.75 15.70
CA SER A 123 9.40 -18.65 15.28
C SER A 123 10.43 -17.97 14.38
N PRO A 124 11.64 -18.54 14.24
CA PRO A 124 12.62 -18.09 13.25
C PRO A 124 12.07 -18.08 11.82
N ASN A 125 11.15 -19.01 11.51
CA ASN A 125 10.54 -19.11 10.19
C ASN A 125 9.57 -17.95 9.94
N ASP A 126 8.79 -17.51 10.94
CA ASP A 126 7.92 -16.33 10.79
C ASP A 126 8.72 -15.09 10.40
N LEU A 127 9.86 -14.88 11.05
CA LEU A 127 10.76 -13.77 10.74
C LEU A 127 11.34 -13.90 9.32
N TYR A 128 11.76 -15.10 8.94
CA TYR A 128 12.31 -15.34 7.60
C TYR A 128 11.24 -15.19 6.51
N ILE A 129 10.00 -15.64 6.76
CA ILE A 129 8.84 -15.42 5.88
C ILE A 129 8.59 -13.92 5.73
N LEU A 130 8.53 -13.17 6.84
CA LEU A 130 8.31 -11.72 6.79
C LEU A 130 9.40 -11.00 5.98
N ILE A 131 10.68 -11.30 6.25
CA ILE A 131 11.79 -10.69 5.50
C ILE A 131 11.71 -11.04 4.02
N THR A 132 11.41 -12.31 3.69
CA THR A 132 11.23 -12.74 2.30
C THR A 132 10.06 -11.99 1.65
N SER A 133 8.93 -11.86 2.35
CA SER A 133 7.74 -11.14 1.87
C SER A 133 8.08 -9.70 1.54
N VAL A 134 8.77 -8.98 2.44
CA VAL A 134 9.21 -7.59 2.20
C VAL A 134 10.12 -7.50 0.98
N VAL A 135 11.05 -8.43 0.79
CA VAL A 135 11.99 -8.40 -0.35
C VAL A 135 11.29 -8.62 -1.69
N ILE A 136 10.29 -9.49 -1.74
CA ILE A 136 9.66 -9.89 -3.01
C ILE A 136 8.39 -9.11 -3.36
N ASN A 137 7.78 -8.40 -2.40
CA ASN A 137 6.48 -7.73 -2.55
C ASN A 137 6.40 -6.89 -3.83
N ASP A 138 7.45 -6.11 -4.11
CA ASP A 138 7.49 -5.18 -5.24
C ASP A 138 8.00 -5.77 -6.56
N LEU A 139 8.30 -7.08 -6.63
CA LEU A 139 8.77 -7.70 -7.89
C LEU A 139 7.71 -7.65 -8.99
N GLY A 140 6.42 -7.61 -8.64
CA GLY A 140 5.32 -7.43 -9.59
C GLY A 140 5.39 -6.13 -10.39
N LYS A 141 6.15 -5.14 -9.93
CA LYS A 141 6.38 -3.86 -10.64
C LYS A 141 7.47 -3.95 -11.71
N ASP A 142 8.29 -5.00 -11.73
CA ASP A 142 9.29 -5.22 -12.77
C ASP A 142 8.59 -5.60 -14.08
N PRO A 143 8.61 -4.74 -15.13
CA PRO A 143 7.90 -5.03 -16.37
C PRO A 143 8.40 -6.31 -17.06
N GLN A 144 9.65 -6.71 -16.80
CA GLN A 144 10.21 -7.94 -17.36
C GLN A 144 9.63 -9.20 -16.70
N LEU A 145 9.14 -9.12 -15.45
CA LEU A 145 8.57 -10.29 -14.76
C LEU A 145 7.35 -10.84 -15.51
N ALA A 146 6.44 -9.97 -15.95
CA ALA A 146 5.27 -10.39 -16.72
C ALA A 146 5.65 -11.03 -18.06
N THR A 147 6.65 -10.47 -18.75
CA THR A 147 7.19 -11.03 -20.00
C THR A 147 7.82 -12.40 -19.78
N ASP A 148 8.62 -12.57 -18.73
CA ASP A 148 9.26 -13.84 -18.39
C ASP A 148 8.23 -14.90 -17.99
N CYS A 149 7.21 -14.51 -17.21
CA CYS A 149 6.08 -15.37 -16.87
C CYS A 149 5.34 -15.84 -18.12
N CYS A 150 5.06 -14.93 -19.06
CA CYS A 150 4.41 -15.27 -20.33
C CYS A 150 5.29 -16.23 -21.17
N ALA A 151 6.60 -16.02 -21.22
CA ALA A 151 7.52 -16.91 -21.92
C ALA A 151 7.53 -18.34 -21.34
N LEU A 152 7.33 -18.50 -20.03
CA LEU A 152 7.31 -19.81 -19.37
C LEU A 152 5.92 -20.48 -19.38
N THR A 153 4.84 -19.69 -19.29
CA THR A 153 3.48 -20.21 -19.07
C THR A 153 2.58 -20.10 -20.30
N GLY A 154 2.96 -19.30 -21.30
CA GLY A 154 2.14 -18.94 -22.45
C GLY A 154 0.98 -18.00 -22.14
N LYS A 155 0.82 -17.55 -20.88
CA LYS A 155 -0.25 -16.65 -20.46
C LYS A 155 0.29 -15.23 -20.29
N ASP A 156 -0.28 -14.29 -21.03
CA ASP A 156 0.00 -12.87 -20.81
C ASP A 156 -0.70 -12.37 -19.55
N ILE A 157 0.09 -11.80 -18.64
CA ILE A 157 -0.34 -11.24 -17.37
C ILE A 157 0.04 -9.75 -17.24
N SER A 158 0.53 -9.12 -18.31
CA SER A 158 1.05 -7.74 -18.24
C SER A 158 -0.01 -6.68 -17.94
N THR A 159 -1.30 -7.04 -18.07
CA THR A 159 -2.44 -6.16 -17.78
C THR A 159 -2.98 -6.31 -16.36
N LEU A 160 -2.48 -7.28 -15.59
CA LEU A 160 -2.86 -7.45 -14.19
C LEU A 160 -2.19 -6.40 -13.31
N ASN A 161 -2.75 -6.16 -12.12
CA ASN A 161 -2.07 -5.37 -11.09
C ASN A 161 -0.79 -6.10 -10.61
N HIS A 162 0.13 -5.36 -9.99
CA HIS A 162 1.45 -5.87 -9.64
C HIS A 162 1.41 -7.02 -8.62
N ASP A 163 0.51 -6.97 -7.64
CA ASP A 163 0.34 -8.05 -6.67
C ASP A 163 -0.14 -9.35 -7.34
N ALA A 164 -1.06 -9.24 -8.30
CA ALA A 164 -1.50 -10.37 -9.11
C ALA A 164 -0.41 -10.89 -10.06
N VAL A 165 0.45 -10.01 -10.61
CA VAL A 165 1.63 -10.43 -11.40
C VAL A 165 2.58 -11.24 -10.52
N LEU A 166 2.88 -10.76 -9.30
CA LEU A 166 3.72 -11.47 -8.34
C LEU A 166 3.11 -12.83 -7.97
N LEU A 167 1.81 -12.88 -7.67
CA LEU A 167 1.13 -14.14 -7.35
C LEU A 167 1.23 -15.15 -8.50
N ASN A 168 1.01 -14.71 -9.75
CA ASN A 168 1.17 -15.59 -10.92
C ASN A 168 2.62 -16.05 -11.08
N ALA A 169 3.62 -15.19 -10.82
CA ALA A 169 5.02 -15.58 -10.84
C ALA A 169 5.33 -16.64 -9.76
N CYS A 170 4.83 -16.46 -8.54
CA CYS A 170 5.05 -17.41 -7.44
C CYS A 170 4.37 -18.77 -7.67
N THR A 171 3.20 -18.80 -8.31
CA THR A 171 2.39 -20.01 -8.45
C THR A 171 2.58 -20.73 -9.79
N ALA A 172 2.66 -20.00 -10.90
CA ALA A 172 2.74 -20.58 -12.25
C ALA A 172 4.17 -20.63 -12.80
N ALA A 173 5.07 -19.79 -12.31
CA ALA A 173 6.47 -19.73 -12.77
C ALA A 173 7.47 -19.59 -11.60
N PRO A 174 7.43 -20.48 -10.58
CA PRO A 174 8.18 -20.30 -9.32
C PRO A 174 9.69 -20.20 -9.50
N SER A 175 10.25 -20.68 -10.61
CA SER A 175 11.67 -20.51 -10.95
C SER A 175 12.09 -19.06 -11.17
N LEU A 176 11.15 -18.14 -11.42
CA LEU A 176 11.39 -16.71 -11.54
C LEU A 176 11.55 -16.01 -10.18
N ILE A 177 11.17 -16.68 -9.09
CA ILE A 177 11.28 -16.21 -7.70
C ILE A 177 12.16 -17.21 -6.91
N PRO A 178 13.49 -17.20 -7.11
CA PRO A 178 14.43 -18.12 -6.47
C PRO A 178 14.29 -18.26 -4.96
N ALA A 179 13.88 -17.19 -4.26
CA ALA A 179 13.59 -17.20 -2.83
C ALA A 179 12.63 -18.32 -2.40
N LEU A 180 11.67 -18.72 -3.24
CA LEU A 180 10.73 -19.79 -2.94
C LEU A 180 11.42 -21.16 -2.77
N ALA A 181 12.52 -21.39 -3.47
CA ALA A 181 13.29 -22.63 -3.37
C ALA A 181 14.14 -22.73 -2.09
N ARG A 182 14.25 -21.64 -1.32
CA ARG A 182 15.04 -21.60 -0.07
C ARG A 182 14.28 -22.12 1.14
N PHE A 183 12.96 -22.28 1.04
CA PHE A 183 12.15 -22.86 2.10
C PHE A 183 12.28 -24.38 2.08
N SER A 184 12.92 -24.92 3.11
CA SER A 184 13.08 -26.38 3.28
C SER A 184 11.74 -27.07 3.58
N ALA A 185 10.85 -26.40 4.32
CA ALA A 185 9.51 -26.90 4.61
C ALA A 185 8.51 -26.31 3.61
N PRO A 186 7.73 -27.14 2.89
CA PRO A 186 6.68 -26.67 1.99
C PRO A 186 5.67 -25.75 2.69
N GLU A 187 5.39 -26.01 3.97
CA GLU A 187 4.43 -25.23 4.75
C GLU A 187 4.79 -23.75 4.88
N ASP A 188 6.08 -23.44 5.08
CA ASP A 188 6.56 -22.05 5.21
C ASP A 188 6.42 -21.29 3.89
N ARG A 189 6.71 -21.97 2.77
CA ARG A 189 6.49 -21.42 1.43
C ARG A 189 5.00 -21.18 1.17
N ASP A 190 4.15 -22.12 1.55
CA ASP A 190 2.71 -21.98 1.38
C ASP A 190 2.15 -20.85 2.27
N ASN A 191 2.74 -20.58 3.44
CA ASN A 191 2.41 -19.41 4.27
C ASN A 191 2.78 -18.09 3.58
N LEU A 192 3.98 -18.01 2.98
CA LEU A 192 4.39 -16.85 2.20
C LEU A 192 3.44 -16.62 1.02
N ILE A 193 3.14 -17.66 0.23
CA ILE A 193 2.22 -17.57 -0.92
C ILE A 193 0.82 -17.16 -0.45
N SER A 194 0.33 -17.70 0.66
CA SER A 194 -0.95 -17.30 1.24
C SER A 194 -0.98 -15.80 1.58
N GLY A 195 0.10 -15.21 2.09
CA GLY A 195 0.19 -13.76 2.28
C GLY A 195 0.10 -12.98 0.96
N ILE A 196 0.79 -13.45 -0.09
CA ILE A 196 0.74 -12.85 -1.44
C ILE A 196 -0.66 -12.95 -2.05
N GLU A 197 -1.37 -14.06 -1.82
CA GLU A 197 -2.77 -14.23 -2.25
C GLU A 197 -3.71 -13.19 -1.60
N ILE A 198 -3.47 -12.86 -0.32
CA ILE A 198 -4.20 -11.79 0.36
C ILE A 198 -3.93 -10.45 -0.33
N GLY A 199 -2.66 -10.09 -0.55
CA GLY A 199 -2.28 -8.84 -1.20
C GLY A 199 -2.86 -8.69 -2.61
N ALA A 200 -2.82 -9.76 -3.41
CA ALA A 200 -3.41 -9.79 -4.75
C ALA A 200 -4.93 -9.61 -4.78
N SER A 201 -5.61 -9.92 -3.67
CA SER A 201 -7.07 -9.84 -3.54
C SER A 201 -7.54 -8.59 -2.77
N PHE A 202 -6.68 -8.02 -1.93
CA PHE A 202 -7.00 -6.90 -1.05
C PHE A 202 -5.75 -6.11 -0.68
N ASN A 203 -5.76 -4.82 -1.03
CA ASN A 203 -4.71 -3.88 -0.65
C ASN A 203 -5.13 -3.02 0.55
N PHE A 204 -4.34 -3.07 1.62
CA PHE A 204 -4.60 -2.35 2.87
C PHE A 204 -4.53 -0.84 2.69
N GLY A 205 -3.55 -0.36 1.92
CA GLY A 205 -3.38 1.06 1.62
C GLY A 205 -4.57 1.64 0.86
N GLN A 206 -5.12 0.87 -0.09
CA GLN A 206 -6.32 1.25 -0.83
C GLN A 206 -7.53 1.41 0.08
N LEU A 207 -7.74 0.54 1.09
CA LEU A 207 -8.83 0.74 2.04
C LEU A 207 -8.54 1.90 3.01
N ALA A 208 -7.30 2.04 3.49
CA ALA A 208 -6.88 3.13 4.36
C ALA A 208 -7.12 4.51 3.74
N GLN A 209 -7.02 4.59 2.41
CA GLN A 209 -7.30 5.78 1.60
C GLN A 209 -8.72 5.80 1.02
N ALA A 210 -9.56 4.81 1.31
CA ALA A 210 -10.91 4.66 0.76
C ALA A 210 -10.99 4.66 -0.78
N GLU A 211 -9.91 4.20 -1.44
CA GLU A 211 -9.78 4.02 -2.89
C GLU A 211 -10.57 2.80 -3.36
N ASN A 212 -10.44 1.66 -2.68
CA ASN A 212 -11.12 0.42 -3.07
C ASN A 212 -12.62 0.42 -2.72
N ALA A 213 -13.32 -0.65 -3.09
CA ALA A 213 -14.74 -0.80 -2.83
C ALA A 213 -14.99 -1.66 -1.57
N PRO A 214 -16.13 -1.47 -0.87
CA PRO A 214 -16.50 -2.34 0.26
C PRO A 214 -16.38 -3.83 -0.05
N ALA A 215 -16.79 -4.27 -1.25
CA ALA A 215 -16.72 -5.68 -1.63
C ALA A 215 -15.31 -6.30 -1.59
N CYS A 216 -14.23 -5.51 -1.65
CA CYS A 216 -12.86 -6.02 -1.50
C CYS A 216 -12.63 -6.69 -0.13
N LEU A 217 -13.38 -6.30 0.92
CA LEU A 217 -13.32 -6.95 2.23
C LEU A 217 -13.88 -8.39 2.23
N SER A 218 -14.60 -8.81 1.17
CA SER A 218 -15.14 -10.17 1.07
C SER A 218 -14.09 -11.27 1.13
N VAL A 219 -12.82 -10.96 0.78
CA VAL A 219 -11.70 -11.90 0.90
C VAL A 219 -11.57 -12.45 2.33
N PHE A 220 -11.88 -11.66 3.35
CA PHE A 220 -11.75 -12.07 4.75
C PHE A 220 -12.90 -12.96 5.23
N GLN A 221 -14.04 -12.99 4.52
CA GLN A 221 -15.18 -13.83 4.87
C GLN A 221 -14.90 -15.33 4.65
N THR A 222 -13.92 -15.65 3.79
CA THR A 222 -13.47 -17.02 3.51
C THR A 222 -12.33 -17.48 4.44
N MET A 223 -11.72 -16.56 5.21
CA MET A 223 -10.61 -16.84 6.11
C MET A 223 -11.09 -17.35 7.49
N LYS A 224 -11.43 -18.64 7.57
CA LYS A 224 -11.99 -19.24 8.81
C LYS A 224 -11.01 -20.09 9.64
N ALA A 225 -9.87 -20.48 9.09
CA ALA A 225 -8.92 -21.34 9.79
C ALA A 225 -7.94 -20.52 10.64
N PRO A 226 -7.50 -20.99 11.83
CA PRO A 226 -6.52 -20.29 12.66
C PRO A 226 -5.23 -19.91 11.92
N ARG A 227 -4.79 -20.76 10.99
CA ARG A 227 -3.62 -20.50 10.14
C ARG A 227 -3.82 -19.30 9.20
N HIS A 228 -5.04 -19.08 8.71
CA HIS A 228 -5.35 -17.92 7.87
C HIS A 228 -5.19 -16.62 8.65
N HIS A 229 -5.56 -16.61 9.93
CA HIS A 229 -5.42 -15.46 10.79
C HIS A 229 -3.94 -15.10 11.06
N HIS A 230 -3.08 -16.09 11.29
CA HIS A 230 -1.63 -15.86 11.42
C HIS A 230 -1.01 -15.30 10.12
N ASN A 231 -1.38 -15.87 8.97
CA ASN A 231 -0.91 -15.38 7.66
C ASN A 231 -1.40 -13.94 7.38
N PHE A 232 -2.65 -13.62 7.73
CA PHE A 232 -3.17 -12.26 7.69
C PHE A 232 -2.34 -11.30 8.55
N GLN A 233 -1.99 -11.69 9.79
CA GLN A 233 -1.18 -10.86 10.68
C GLN A 233 0.24 -10.64 10.14
N LEU A 234 0.89 -11.68 9.61
CA LEU A 234 2.20 -11.56 8.97
C LEU A 234 2.15 -10.64 7.75
N HIS A 235 1.12 -10.77 6.92
CA HIS A 235 0.95 -9.89 5.76
C HIS A 235 0.65 -8.44 6.20
N PHE A 236 -0.17 -8.22 7.23
CA PHE A 236 -0.38 -6.88 7.78
C PHE A 236 0.92 -6.25 8.32
N MET A 237 1.80 -7.03 8.95
CA MET A 237 3.13 -6.56 9.34
C MET A 237 3.95 -6.13 8.13
N GLU A 238 3.96 -6.94 7.07
CA GLU A 238 4.63 -6.62 5.81
C GLU A 238 4.10 -5.30 5.23
N GLN A 239 2.78 -5.10 5.20
CA GLN A 239 2.16 -3.87 4.71
C GLN A 239 2.54 -2.63 5.53
N LEU A 240 2.67 -2.75 6.87
CA LEU A 240 3.18 -1.66 7.70
C LEU A 240 4.65 -1.34 7.37
N LEU A 241 5.45 -2.36 7.07
CA LEU A 241 6.86 -2.18 6.65
C LEU A 241 6.97 -1.57 5.26
N ASP A 242 6.13 -1.98 4.30
CA ASP A 242 6.09 -1.40 2.95
C ASP A 242 5.78 0.10 3.01
N VAL A 243 4.73 0.48 3.75
CA VAL A 243 4.42 1.89 4.01
C VAL A 243 5.58 2.59 4.68
N ALA A 244 6.24 1.95 5.64
CA ALA A 244 7.37 2.55 6.32
C ALA A 244 8.56 2.81 5.40
N GLY A 245 8.79 1.93 4.42
CA GLY A 245 9.82 2.02 3.40
C GLY A 245 9.46 2.89 2.20
N ALA A 246 8.19 3.27 2.00
CA ALA A 246 7.73 3.92 0.78
C ALA A 246 8.51 5.19 0.39
N ALA A 247 8.94 6.00 1.36
CA ALA A 247 9.77 7.17 1.11
C ALA A 247 11.28 6.92 1.17
N GLY A 248 11.74 5.67 1.23
CA GLY A 248 13.15 5.30 1.38
C GLY A 248 14.05 5.81 0.25
N HIS A 249 13.50 6.03 -0.94
CA HIS A 249 14.21 6.65 -2.07
C HIS A 249 14.41 8.17 -1.92
N LEU A 250 13.65 8.82 -1.04
CA LEU A 250 13.74 10.25 -0.73
C LEU A 250 14.52 10.49 0.57
N ASP A 251 14.30 9.63 1.56
CA ASP A 251 14.98 9.64 2.85
C ASP A 251 15.10 8.21 3.39
N TRP A 252 16.32 7.69 3.38
CA TRP A 252 16.66 6.34 3.85
C TRP A 252 17.11 6.32 5.32
N THR A 253 17.11 7.44 6.02
CA THR A 253 17.61 7.55 7.40
C THR A 253 16.55 7.30 8.47
N CYS A 254 15.29 7.23 8.06
CA CYS A 254 14.14 7.02 8.94
C CYS A 254 12.95 6.45 8.16
N SER A 255 11.83 6.20 8.85
CA SER A 255 10.57 5.93 8.18
C SER A 255 9.77 7.23 8.02
N LYS A 256 9.97 7.90 6.88
CA LYS A 256 9.34 9.20 6.64
C LYS A 256 7.81 9.13 6.45
N THR A 257 7.30 7.99 6.00
CA THR A 257 5.89 7.79 5.61
C THR A 257 5.03 7.12 6.68
N LEU A 258 5.59 6.35 7.61
CA LEU A 258 4.84 5.79 8.74
C LEU A 258 4.62 6.84 9.82
N ILE A 259 3.79 7.83 9.50
CA ILE A 259 3.38 8.92 10.38
C ILE A 259 2.08 8.55 11.14
N GLN A 260 1.75 9.30 12.19
CA GLN A 260 0.59 9.01 13.05
C GLN A 260 -0.73 8.90 12.28
N PRO A 261 -1.08 9.79 11.33
CA PRO A 261 -2.34 9.66 10.60
C PRO A 261 -2.42 8.44 9.69
N VAL A 262 -1.28 7.96 9.19
CA VAL A 262 -1.18 6.75 8.35
C VAL A 262 -1.29 5.52 9.23
N PHE A 263 -0.56 5.46 10.35
CA PHE A 263 -0.68 4.39 11.34
C PHE A 263 -2.13 4.21 11.82
N ASN A 264 -2.79 5.32 12.19
CA ASN A 264 -4.19 5.27 12.62
C ASN A 264 -5.13 4.70 11.54
N ALA A 265 -4.89 5.03 10.27
CA ALA A 265 -5.69 4.49 9.17
C ALA A 265 -5.48 2.98 8.99
N TYR A 266 -4.23 2.51 9.12
CA TYR A 266 -3.92 1.08 9.09
C TYR A 266 -4.50 0.31 10.27
N CYS A 267 -4.53 0.89 11.47
CA CYS A 267 -5.24 0.28 12.62
C CYS A 267 -6.74 0.17 12.37
N ASP A 268 -7.37 1.19 11.78
CA ASP A 268 -8.80 1.12 11.45
C ASP A 268 -9.09 0.04 10.41
N VAL A 269 -8.22 -0.09 9.41
CA VAL A 269 -8.31 -1.18 8.41
C VAL A 269 -8.14 -2.54 9.08
N TYR A 270 -7.16 -2.70 9.95
CA TYR A 270 -6.93 -3.95 10.69
C TYR A 270 -8.18 -4.36 11.47
N ASP A 271 -8.77 -3.43 12.24
CA ASP A 271 -9.99 -3.68 13.01
C ASP A 271 -11.19 -4.04 12.11
N ALA A 272 -11.32 -3.40 10.94
CA ALA A 272 -12.36 -3.72 9.97
C ALA A 272 -12.18 -5.14 9.38
N CYS A 273 -10.95 -5.50 8.98
CA CYS A 273 -10.62 -6.83 8.50
C CYS A 273 -10.92 -7.91 9.55
N GLU A 274 -10.49 -7.68 10.80
CA GLU A 274 -10.77 -8.57 11.94
C GLU A 274 -12.27 -8.73 12.17
N GLY A 275 -13.02 -7.62 12.17
CA GLY A 275 -14.47 -7.65 12.37
C GLY A 275 -15.22 -8.44 11.29
N VAL A 276 -14.78 -8.33 10.03
CA VAL A 276 -15.32 -9.10 8.89
C VAL A 276 -14.91 -10.57 8.97
N MET A 277 -13.65 -10.86 9.30
CA MET A 277 -13.15 -12.23 9.47
C MET A 277 -13.90 -12.95 10.60
N ALA A 278 -14.17 -12.25 11.70
CA ALA A 278 -14.94 -12.75 12.84
C ALA A 278 -16.46 -12.85 12.57
N GLY A 279 -16.94 -12.32 11.44
CA GLY A 279 -18.37 -12.28 11.09
C GLY A 279 -19.20 -11.31 11.94
N THR A 280 -18.55 -10.39 12.66
CA THR A 280 -19.20 -9.34 13.47
C THR A 280 -19.58 -8.11 12.65
N LEU A 281 -18.89 -7.91 11.52
CA LEU A 281 -19.17 -6.87 10.53
C LEU A 281 -19.41 -7.52 9.17
N ASP A 282 -20.33 -6.96 8.38
CA ASP A 282 -20.37 -7.22 6.95
C ASP A 282 -19.38 -6.31 6.21
N VAL A 283 -19.20 -6.54 4.91
CA VAL A 283 -18.24 -5.78 4.09
C VAL A 283 -18.55 -4.28 4.04
N ARG A 284 -19.82 -3.89 4.15
CA ARG A 284 -20.23 -2.48 4.14
C ARG A 284 -19.92 -1.82 5.48
N SER A 285 -20.30 -2.47 6.57
CA SER A 285 -20.09 -2.00 7.94
C SER A 285 -18.60 -1.95 8.28
N GLY A 286 -17.80 -2.91 7.81
CA GLY A 286 -16.35 -2.88 7.94
C GLY A 286 -15.72 -1.69 7.20
N TYR A 287 -16.19 -1.38 5.99
CA TYR A 287 -15.73 -0.21 5.25
C TYR A 287 -16.14 1.11 5.94
N ASP A 288 -17.39 1.18 6.41
CA ASP A 288 -17.95 2.39 7.02
C ASP A 288 -17.34 2.65 8.40
N LEU A 289 -16.89 1.60 9.13
CA LEU A 289 -16.09 1.75 10.35
C LEU A 289 -14.82 2.58 10.10
N VAL A 290 -14.10 2.30 9.01
CA VAL A 290 -12.87 3.04 8.64
C VAL A 290 -13.21 4.51 8.36
N LEU A 291 -14.27 4.75 7.59
CA LEU A 291 -14.72 6.11 7.26
C LEU A 291 -15.19 6.89 8.49
N ALA A 292 -16.01 6.27 9.35
CA ALA A 292 -16.59 6.90 10.54
C ALA A 292 -15.49 7.33 11.53
N ARG A 293 -14.55 6.44 11.83
CA ARG A 293 -13.40 6.78 12.70
C ARG A 293 -12.52 7.88 12.10
N ARG A 294 -12.40 7.93 10.77
CA ARG A 294 -11.69 9.03 10.09
C ARG A 294 -12.45 10.34 10.18
N ALA A 295 -13.77 10.31 10.03
CA ALA A 295 -14.66 11.47 10.21
C ALA A 295 -14.57 12.03 11.63
N ASP A 296 -14.59 11.17 12.66
CA ASP A 296 -14.46 11.58 14.07
C ASP A 296 -13.14 12.29 14.35
N ARG A 297 -12.03 11.74 13.84
CA ARG A 297 -10.71 12.39 13.99
C ARG A 297 -10.66 13.75 13.30
N LEU A 298 -11.27 13.87 12.12
CA LEU A 298 -11.32 15.14 11.40
C LEU A 298 -12.23 16.15 12.11
N HIS A 299 -13.36 15.71 12.65
CA HIS A 299 -14.24 16.54 13.49
C HIS A 299 -13.49 17.09 14.70
N GLY A 300 -12.62 16.28 15.33
CA GLY A 300 -11.74 16.70 16.42
C GLY A 300 -10.77 17.86 16.06
N THR A 301 -10.53 18.11 14.76
CA THR A 301 -9.76 19.28 14.30
C THR A 301 -10.61 20.55 14.14
N GLY A 302 -11.92 20.48 14.37
CA GLY A 302 -12.89 21.56 14.20
C GLY A 302 -13.66 21.51 12.87
N PHE A 303 -13.49 20.45 12.06
CA PHE A 303 -14.29 20.26 10.85
C PHE A 303 -15.72 19.85 11.21
N ARG A 304 -16.69 20.05 10.30
CA ARG A 304 -18.06 19.60 10.56
C ARG A 304 -18.13 18.09 10.69
N LEU A 305 -19.04 17.58 11.51
CA LEU A 305 -19.30 16.15 11.59
C LEU A 305 -19.86 15.65 10.25
N LEU A 306 -19.33 14.53 9.76
CA LEU A 306 -19.83 13.84 8.57
C LEU A 306 -20.60 12.59 9.01
N HIS A 307 -21.87 12.49 8.65
CA HIS A 307 -22.74 11.39 9.00
C HIS A 307 -22.57 10.23 8.01
N VAL A 308 -21.47 9.47 8.16
CA VAL A 308 -21.03 8.44 7.20
C VAL A 308 -22.08 7.34 6.97
N GLU A 309 -22.81 6.94 8.01
CA GLU A 309 -23.76 5.82 7.90
C GLU A 309 -25.13 6.28 7.38
N GLU A 310 -25.56 7.49 7.73
CA GLU A 310 -26.89 8.01 7.45
C GLU A 310 -26.98 8.86 6.18
N ASP A 311 -25.89 9.54 5.79
CA ASP A 311 -25.87 10.50 4.69
C ASP A 311 -24.89 10.05 3.58
N ARG A 312 -25.46 9.76 2.41
CA ARG A 312 -24.71 9.30 1.23
C ARG A 312 -23.74 10.35 0.68
N GLU A 313 -24.07 11.63 0.77
CA GLU A 313 -23.20 12.71 0.32
C GLU A 313 -22.02 12.87 1.28
N ASP A 314 -22.26 12.85 2.59
CA ASP A 314 -21.21 12.89 3.60
C ASP A 314 -20.28 11.67 3.50
N ARG A 315 -20.83 10.48 3.28
CA ARG A 315 -20.04 9.28 3.03
C ARG A 315 -19.15 9.41 1.80
N ALA A 316 -19.68 9.93 0.69
CA ALA A 316 -18.92 10.13 -0.53
C ALA A 316 -17.82 11.20 -0.36
N LEU A 317 -18.14 12.31 0.31
CA LEU A 317 -17.16 13.34 0.65
C LEU A 317 -16.07 12.76 1.56
N MET A 318 -16.41 11.95 2.57
CA MET A 318 -15.43 11.31 3.44
C MET A 318 -14.49 10.40 2.64
N ARG A 319 -14.99 9.63 1.67
CA ARG A 319 -14.11 8.85 0.77
C ARG A 319 -13.13 9.74 0.00
N VAL A 320 -13.59 10.88 -0.52
CA VAL A 320 -12.73 11.85 -1.22
C VAL A 320 -11.67 12.44 -0.29
N LEU A 321 -12.04 12.79 0.94
CA LEU A 321 -11.13 13.30 1.96
C LEU A 321 -10.08 12.24 2.35
N CYS A 322 -10.47 10.97 2.47
CA CYS A 322 -9.53 9.85 2.68
C CYS A 322 -8.54 9.70 1.51
N MET A 323 -9.03 9.69 0.26
CA MET A 323 -8.15 9.57 -0.92
C MET A 323 -7.19 10.76 -1.02
N GLY A 324 -7.65 11.96 -0.68
CA GLY A 324 -6.81 13.16 -0.61
C GLY A 324 -5.79 13.17 0.55
N GLY A 325 -5.79 12.16 1.42
CA GLY A 325 -4.92 12.11 2.59
C GLY A 325 -5.21 13.22 3.60
N VAL A 326 -6.44 13.74 3.64
CA VAL A 326 -6.81 14.91 4.46
C VAL A 326 -6.76 14.56 5.95
N THR A 327 -6.05 15.39 6.71
CA THR A 327 -5.85 15.26 8.16
C THR A 327 -6.04 16.57 8.93
N SER A 328 -6.16 17.71 8.24
CA SER A 328 -6.21 19.03 8.87
C SER A 328 -7.48 19.78 8.49
N LEU A 329 -7.91 20.70 9.35
CA LEU A 329 -9.07 21.54 9.10
C LEU A 329 -8.94 22.34 7.80
N ASP A 330 -7.78 22.95 7.57
CA ASP A 330 -7.51 23.81 6.42
C ASP A 330 -7.60 23.03 5.09
N THR A 331 -6.98 21.84 5.01
CA THR A 331 -7.13 20.98 3.83
C THR A 331 -8.55 20.44 3.68
N ALA A 332 -9.26 20.09 4.76
CA ALA A 332 -10.65 19.63 4.69
C ALA A 332 -11.59 20.71 4.15
N GLN A 333 -11.45 21.96 4.61
CA GLN A 333 -12.23 23.09 4.13
C GLN A 333 -11.98 23.38 2.64
N ARG A 334 -10.74 23.24 2.16
CA ARG A 334 -10.44 23.35 0.72
C ARG A 334 -11.12 22.28 -0.11
N TYR A 335 -11.06 21.02 0.33
CA TYR A 335 -11.73 19.91 -0.35
C TYR A 335 -13.26 20.09 -0.35
N GLU A 336 -13.84 20.51 0.77
CA GLU A 336 -15.27 20.80 0.86
C GLU A 336 -15.67 21.98 -0.05
N ALA A 337 -14.84 23.03 -0.11
CA ALA A 337 -15.08 24.14 -1.02
C ALA A 337 -15.05 23.68 -2.49
N ALA A 338 -14.06 22.87 -2.88
CA ALA A 338 -14.00 22.27 -4.22
C ALA A 338 -15.25 21.41 -4.49
N TRP A 339 -15.65 20.56 -3.55
CA TRP A 339 -16.86 19.72 -3.65
C TRP A 339 -18.13 20.56 -3.88
N ARG A 340 -18.29 21.66 -3.14
CA ARG A 340 -19.44 22.57 -3.25
C ARG A 340 -19.47 23.37 -4.56
N THR A 341 -18.33 23.54 -5.24
CA THR A 341 -18.27 24.20 -6.55
C THR A 341 -18.68 23.30 -7.71
N LEU A 342 -18.75 21.98 -7.50
CA LEU A 342 -19.14 21.04 -8.54
C LEU A 342 -20.58 21.27 -9.00
N SER A 343 -20.82 21.00 -10.28
CA SER A 343 -22.19 20.94 -10.80
C SER A 343 -23.00 19.85 -10.08
N ASN A 344 -24.32 20.02 -9.99
CA ASN A 344 -25.20 19.01 -9.39
C ASN A 344 -25.04 17.64 -10.06
N ALA A 345 -24.93 17.60 -11.38
CA ALA A 345 -24.75 16.37 -12.13
C ALA A 345 -23.43 15.66 -11.78
N THR A 346 -22.31 16.40 -11.69
CA THR A 346 -21.01 15.85 -11.32
C THR A 346 -21.03 15.31 -9.88
N ARG A 347 -21.58 16.10 -8.96
CA ARG A 347 -21.69 15.72 -7.55
C ARG A 347 -22.57 14.47 -7.37
N GLU A 348 -23.72 14.40 -8.02
CA GLU A 348 -24.57 13.20 -8.00
C GLU A 348 -23.85 11.98 -8.59
N ALA A 349 -23.07 12.15 -9.66
CA ALA A 349 -22.26 11.06 -10.22
C ALA A 349 -21.20 10.54 -9.22
N LEU A 350 -20.50 11.44 -8.53
CA LEU A 350 -19.55 11.07 -7.46
C LEU A 350 -20.26 10.36 -6.31
N VAL A 351 -21.38 10.91 -5.81
CA VAL A 351 -22.16 10.31 -4.72
C VAL A 351 -22.66 8.93 -5.12
N ASN A 352 -23.12 8.73 -6.35
CA ASN A 352 -23.57 7.43 -6.81
C ASN A 352 -22.40 6.45 -6.95
N GLY A 353 -21.33 6.82 -7.64
CA GLY A 353 -20.17 5.95 -7.86
C GLY A 353 -19.44 5.55 -6.58
N LEU A 354 -19.20 6.49 -5.67
CA LEU A 354 -18.48 6.27 -4.40
C LEU A 354 -19.32 5.51 -3.36
N ASN A 355 -20.62 5.35 -3.56
CA ASN A 355 -21.48 4.58 -2.64
C ASN A 355 -21.79 3.16 -3.10
N VAL A 356 -21.31 2.75 -4.28
CA VAL A 356 -21.44 1.38 -4.77
C VAL A 356 -20.61 0.45 -3.88
N VAL A 357 -21.24 -0.62 -3.37
CA VAL A 357 -20.58 -1.65 -2.55
C VAL A 357 -19.70 -2.55 -3.43
N GLY A 358 -20.21 -2.90 -4.62
CA GLY A 358 -19.64 -3.90 -5.51
C GLY A 358 -20.46 -5.18 -5.44
N SER A 359 -21.06 -5.54 -6.57
CA SER A 359 -21.78 -6.80 -6.77
C SER A 359 -21.75 -7.16 -8.26
N LYS A 360 -22.16 -8.38 -8.60
CA LYS A 360 -22.26 -8.81 -10.01
C LYS A 360 -23.22 -7.94 -10.84
N ASP A 361 -24.29 -7.48 -10.21
CA ASP A 361 -25.32 -6.64 -10.86
C ASP A 361 -24.92 -5.16 -10.88
N GLN A 362 -24.10 -4.73 -9.93
CA GLN A 362 -23.61 -3.38 -9.81
C GLN A 362 -22.10 -3.38 -9.46
N PRO A 363 -21.22 -3.59 -10.45
CA PRO A 363 -19.79 -3.59 -10.21
C PRO A 363 -19.32 -2.23 -9.69
N ALA A 364 -18.49 -2.23 -8.66
CA ALA A 364 -17.86 -1.00 -8.17
C ALA A 364 -16.63 -0.65 -9.04
N VAL A 365 -16.34 0.63 -9.18
CA VAL A 365 -15.12 1.11 -9.83
C VAL A 365 -14.10 1.49 -8.77
N GLN A 366 -12.91 0.90 -8.84
CA GLN A 366 -11.74 1.28 -8.06
C GLN A 366 -10.84 2.21 -8.89
N PRO A 367 -10.75 3.52 -8.57
CA PRO A 367 -9.97 4.49 -9.32
C PRO A 367 -8.50 4.43 -8.89
N THR A 368 -7.76 3.40 -9.30
CA THR A 368 -6.43 3.13 -8.75
C THR A 368 -5.40 4.22 -9.05
N TYR A 369 -4.66 4.63 -8.01
CA TYR A 369 -3.79 5.81 -7.95
C TYR A 369 -4.49 7.18 -7.88
N MET A 370 -5.82 7.23 -7.77
CA MET A 370 -6.52 8.48 -7.49
C MET A 370 -6.05 9.19 -6.20
N PRO A 371 -5.70 8.49 -5.11
CA PRO A 371 -5.13 9.13 -3.93
C PRO A 371 -3.86 9.94 -4.24
N ALA A 372 -2.96 9.41 -5.06
CA ALA A 372 -1.75 10.12 -5.48
C ALA A 372 -2.10 11.36 -6.33
N LEU A 373 -3.12 11.26 -7.18
CA LEU A 373 -3.61 12.38 -7.99
C LEU A 373 -4.18 13.50 -7.13
N LEU A 374 -5.13 13.18 -6.24
CA LEU A 374 -5.73 14.14 -5.31
C LEU A 374 -4.69 14.75 -4.38
N GLY A 375 -3.81 13.92 -3.80
CA GLY A 375 -2.74 14.36 -2.92
C GLY A 375 -1.72 15.28 -3.59
N SER A 376 -1.60 15.26 -4.93
CA SER A 376 -0.67 16.13 -5.67
C SER A 376 -1.16 17.56 -5.89
N VAL A 377 -2.45 17.83 -5.65
CA VAL A 377 -3.12 19.12 -5.91
C VAL A 377 -3.86 19.69 -4.71
N HIS A 378 -3.62 19.17 -3.51
CA HIS A 378 -4.34 19.52 -2.28
C HIS A 378 -4.24 21.00 -1.85
N ASP A 379 -3.30 21.75 -2.44
CA ASP A 379 -3.04 23.17 -2.19
C ASP A 379 -3.78 24.11 -3.17
N ASP A 380 -4.39 23.59 -4.25
CA ASP A 380 -5.08 24.38 -5.27
C ASP A 380 -6.54 23.92 -5.42
N GLN A 381 -7.48 24.77 -4.97
CA GLN A 381 -8.91 24.48 -5.05
C GLN A 381 -9.42 24.29 -6.48
N ARG A 382 -8.91 25.05 -7.46
CA ARG A 382 -9.31 24.89 -8.86
C ARG A 382 -8.84 23.55 -9.39
N ALA A 383 -7.60 23.18 -9.07
CA ALA A 383 -7.06 21.88 -9.45
C ALA A 383 -7.83 20.73 -8.81
N LEU A 384 -8.23 20.86 -7.54
CA LEU A 384 -9.11 19.90 -6.86
C LEU A 384 -10.44 19.74 -7.59
N THR A 385 -11.11 20.83 -7.96
CA THR A 385 -12.37 20.77 -8.72
C THR A 385 -12.19 19.99 -10.02
N CYS A 386 -11.15 20.27 -10.81
CA CYS A 386 -10.86 19.54 -12.06
C CYS A 386 -10.57 18.04 -11.81
N VAL A 387 -9.84 17.70 -10.74
CA VAL A 387 -9.58 16.28 -10.38
C VAL A 387 -10.86 15.58 -9.93
N LEU A 388 -11.76 16.23 -9.20
CA LEU A 388 -13.05 15.66 -8.79
C LEU A 388 -13.97 15.45 -10.00
N GLU A 389 -13.98 16.36 -10.97
CA GLU A 389 -14.68 16.18 -12.24
C GLU A 389 -14.11 15.01 -13.06
N TYR A 390 -12.78 14.84 -13.05
CA TYR A 390 -12.16 13.67 -13.66
C TYR A 390 -12.52 12.38 -12.94
N LEU A 391 -12.47 12.35 -11.61
CA LEU A 391 -12.89 11.21 -10.80
C LEU A 391 -14.34 10.81 -11.09
N ALA A 392 -15.25 11.78 -11.25
CA ALA A 392 -16.64 11.51 -11.62
C ALA A 392 -16.75 10.74 -12.95
N ARG A 393 -15.92 11.09 -13.95
CA ARG A 393 -15.85 10.37 -15.22
C ARG A 393 -15.20 8.99 -15.05
N VAL A 394 -14.13 8.89 -14.24
CA VAL A 394 -13.47 7.62 -13.93
C VAL A 394 -14.42 6.65 -13.23
N LEU A 395 -15.33 7.11 -12.38
CA LEU A 395 -16.33 6.26 -11.71
C LEU A 395 -17.54 5.93 -12.59
N GLY A 396 -17.65 6.52 -13.79
CA GLY A 396 -18.75 6.27 -14.72
C GLY A 396 -18.81 4.79 -15.12
N ALA A 397 -20.01 4.32 -15.49
CA ALA A 397 -20.25 2.90 -15.75
C ALA A 397 -19.21 2.27 -16.71
N PRO A 398 -18.64 1.10 -16.37
CA PRO A 398 -17.72 0.40 -17.25
C PRO A 398 -18.41 0.02 -18.55
N LYS A 399 -17.88 0.52 -19.67
CA LYS A 399 -18.30 0.11 -21.02
C LYS A 399 -17.56 -1.18 -21.37
N ASN A 400 -18.22 -2.13 -22.01
CA ASN A 400 -17.61 -3.34 -22.60
C ASN A 400 -17.08 -4.40 -21.60
N LEU A 401 -17.76 -4.65 -20.48
CA LEU A 401 -17.49 -5.86 -19.69
C LEU A 401 -17.99 -7.09 -20.48
N ARG A 402 -17.06 -7.83 -21.10
CA ARG A 402 -17.35 -9.11 -21.77
C ARG A 402 -17.37 -10.23 -20.74
N ASP A 403 -18.39 -11.09 -20.81
CA ASP A 403 -18.57 -12.46 -20.23
C ASP A 403 -18.19 -12.75 -18.75
N SER A 404 -17.49 -11.86 -18.05
CA SER A 404 -17.31 -11.89 -16.61
C SER A 404 -18.36 -10.99 -15.95
N THR A 405 -18.90 -11.44 -14.82
CA THR A 405 -19.72 -10.61 -13.92
C THR A 405 -18.83 -10.11 -12.77
N PRO A 406 -17.95 -9.12 -13.01
CA PRO A 406 -17.04 -8.64 -11.97
C PRO A 406 -17.85 -8.00 -10.84
N VAL A 407 -17.34 -8.10 -9.63
CA VAL A 407 -17.80 -7.38 -8.46
C VAL A 407 -17.10 -6.03 -8.37
N VAL A 408 -15.82 -5.97 -8.78
CA VAL A 408 -15.01 -4.75 -8.82
C VAL A 408 -14.22 -4.67 -10.13
N VAL A 409 -14.19 -3.48 -10.71
CA VAL A 409 -13.33 -3.14 -11.85
C VAL A 409 -12.34 -2.06 -11.48
N GLU A 410 -11.08 -2.24 -11.85
CA GLU A 410 -10.02 -1.26 -11.66
C GLU A 410 -9.93 -0.35 -12.88
N ARG A 411 -9.72 0.95 -12.61
CA ARG A 411 -9.29 1.94 -13.61
C ARG A 411 -8.05 2.66 -13.09
N SER A 412 -6.89 2.24 -13.57
CA SER A 412 -5.60 2.79 -13.14
C SER A 412 -5.33 4.15 -13.80
N VAL A 413 -5.24 5.21 -12.99
CA VAL A 413 -4.85 6.56 -13.45
C VAL A 413 -3.33 6.77 -13.45
N LEU A 414 -2.54 5.70 -13.29
CA LEU A 414 -1.07 5.77 -13.26
C LEU A 414 -0.49 6.43 -14.51
N GLY A 415 -1.03 6.11 -15.68
CA GLY A 415 -0.60 6.72 -16.95
C GLY A 415 -0.80 8.24 -16.97
N VAL A 416 -1.90 8.71 -16.40
CA VAL A 416 -2.21 10.16 -16.29
C VAL A 416 -1.23 10.85 -15.36
N LEU A 417 -0.92 10.23 -14.21
CA LEU A 417 0.09 10.74 -13.27
C LEU A 417 1.46 10.88 -13.93
N LYS A 418 1.96 9.80 -14.55
CA LYS A 418 3.27 9.81 -15.21
C LYS A 418 3.35 10.80 -16.36
N GLN A 419 2.28 10.92 -17.15
CA GLN A 419 2.29 11.79 -18.31
C GLN A 419 2.18 13.27 -17.95
N TYR A 420 1.31 13.63 -16.99
CA TYR A 420 0.92 15.02 -16.78
C TYR A 420 1.37 15.64 -15.45
N PHE A 421 1.77 14.84 -14.44
CA PHE A 421 2.07 15.34 -13.09
C PHE A 421 3.54 15.28 -12.70
N GLU A 422 4.27 14.26 -13.16
CA GLU A 422 5.70 14.11 -12.82
C GLU A 422 6.58 15.23 -13.42
N ASN A 423 6.11 15.93 -14.45
CA ASN A 423 6.88 16.93 -15.21
C ASN A 423 6.74 18.39 -14.71
N GLY A 424 6.17 18.63 -13.52
CA GLY A 424 6.23 19.92 -12.82
C GLY A 424 5.23 21.01 -13.23
N ASP A 425 4.89 21.11 -14.53
CA ASP A 425 3.97 22.11 -15.10
C ASP A 425 2.58 21.53 -15.38
N PHE A 426 1.88 21.14 -14.31
CA PHE A 426 0.52 20.62 -14.42
C PHE A 426 -0.51 21.76 -14.60
N ASP A 427 -1.20 21.76 -15.76
CA ASP A 427 -2.42 22.55 -15.99
C ASP A 427 -3.66 21.68 -15.70
N PRO A 428 -4.45 21.98 -14.66
CA PRO A 428 -5.62 21.18 -14.30
C PRO A 428 -6.67 20.99 -15.39
N THR A 429 -6.77 21.93 -16.33
CA THR A 429 -7.76 21.87 -17.41
C THR A 429 -7.46 20.76 -18.41
N ILE A 430 -6.23 20.21 -18.43
CA ILE A 430 -5.90 19.07 -19.26
C ILE A 430 -6.80 17.88 -18.95
N LEU A 431 -7.18 17.71 -17.68
CA LEU A 431 -7.98 16.58 -17.23
C LEU A 431 -9.32 16.54 -17.96
N GLU A 432 -9.93 17.69 -18.28
CA GLU A 432 -11.20 17.79 -19.03
C GLU A 432 -11.15 17.02 -20.37
N ARG A 433 -9.96 16.88 -20.95
CA ARG A 433 -9.72 16.26 -22.26
C ARG A 433 -9.06 14.89 -22.17
N VAL A 434 -8.55 14.50 -21.01
CA VAL A 434 -7.93 13.19 -20.79
C VAL A 434 -9.01 12.12 -20.77
N ASP A 435 -8.78 11.06 -21.54
CA ASP A 435 -9.66 9.90 -21.58
C ASP A 435 -9.66 9.14 -20.24
N VAL A 436 -10.76 8.42 -20.00
CA VAL A 436 -10.87 7.53 -18.84
C VAL A 436 -10.11 6.23 -19.16
N PRO A 437 -9.25 5.73 -18.26
CA PRO A 437 -8.54 4.47 -18.47
C PRO A 437 -9.50 3.30 -18.69
N ASP A 438 -9.01 2.28 -19.42
CA ASP A 438 -9.75 1.04 -19.61
C ASP A 438 -10.03 0.35 -18.27
N ALA A 439 -11.17 -0.33 -18.20
CA ALA A 439 -11.56 -1.09 -17.02
C ALA A 439 -10.95 -2.50 -17.08
N VAL A 440 -10.27 -2.90 -16.01
CA VAL A 440 -9.73 -4.25 -15.84
C VAL A 440 -10.47 -4.93 -14.69
N VAL A 441 -10.74 -6.24 -14.79
CA VAL A 441 -11.39 -6.99 -13.72
C VAL A 441 -10.45 -7.08 -12.51
N ALA A 442 -10.92 -6.67 -11.34
CA ALA A 442 -10.17 -6.72 -10.08
C ALA A 442 -10.71 -7.77 -9.11
N LEU A 443 -12.04 -7.95 -9.05
CA LEU A 443 -12.72 -8.95 -8.21
C LEU A 443 -13.93 -9.55 -8.91
#